data_AF-A0A349HR85-F1
#
_entry.id   AF-A0A349HR85-F1
#
_cell.length_a   1.000
_cell.length_b   1.000
_cell.length_c   1.000
_cell.angle_alpha   90.00
_cell.angle_beta   90.00
_cell.angle_gamma   90.00
#
_symmetry.space_group_name_H-M   'P 1'
#
loop_
_entity.id
_entity.type
_entity.pdbx_description
1 polymer ?
#
loop_
_entity_poly.entity_id
_entity_poly.type
_entity_poly.pdbx_seq_one_letter_code
_entity_poly.pdbx_strand_id
1 'polypeptide(L)'
;MVYELCSWFKDFYSAVFEFYKKQFILYDVNFKNFIICENKVYGIDFEQVKPGHIEEDAGRLSAFALTYNPSMTEWKMDFRNILINILSNELNIEKEKIISEENKELAAIKKRRGVFS
;
A
#
# COMPACT_ATOMS: atom_id res chain seq x y z
N MET A 1 -8.91 -6.58 -9.94
CA MET A 1 -7.83 -5.57 -9.89
C MET A 1 -7.14 -5.52 -8.53
N VAL A 2 -7.84 -5.30 -7.39
CA VAL A 2 -7.18 -5.33 -6.07
C VAL A 2 -6.53 -6.68 -5.77
N TYR A 3 -7.18 -7.79 -6.14
CA TYR A 3 -6.59 -9.14 -6.04
C TYR A 3 -5.32 -9.30 -6.89
N GLU A 4 -5.30 -8.78 -8.12
CA GLU A 4 -4.10 -8.78 -8.98
C GLU A 4 -2.97 -7.96 -8.37
N LEU A 5 -3.28 -6.81 -7.75
CA LEU A 5 -2.31 -6.02 -7.01
C LEU A 5 -1.76 -6.79 -5.80
N CYS A 6 -2.61 -7.53 -5.08
CA CYS A 6 -2.17 -8.38 -3.98
C CYS A 6 -1.28 -9.54 -4.48
N SER A 7 -1.63 -10.16 -5.61
CA SER A 7 -0.79 -11.17 -6.25
C SER A 7 0.58 -10.58 -6.61
N TRP A 8 0.61 -9.39 -7.21
CA TRP A 8 1.85 -8.70 -7.53
C TRP A 8 2.70 -8.44 -6.28
N PHE A 9 2.10 -7.97 -5.17
CA PHE A 9 2.82 -7.79 -3.91
C PHE A 9 3.40 -9.09 -3.36
N LYS A 10 2.62 -10.20 -3.41
CA LYS A 10 3.10 -11.53 -3.00
C LYS A 10 4.32 -11.95 -3.82
N ASP A 11 4.23 -11.84 -5.14
CA ASP A 11 5.32 -12.20 -6.05
C ASP A 11 6.57 -11.36 -5.77
N PHE A 12 6.41 -10.05 -5.58
CA PHE A 12 7.49 -9.15 -5.18
C PHE A 12 8.12 -9.58 -3.85
N TYR A 13 7.32 -9.74 -2.78
CA TYR A 13 7.83 -10.11 -1.46
C TYR A 13 8.55 -11.47 -1.47
N SER A 14 8.00 -12.45 -2.19
CA SER A 14 8.64 -13.76 -2.36
C SER A 14 9.97 -13.65 -3.09
N ALA A 15 10.05 -12.90 -4.18
CA ALA A 15 11.28 -12.74 -4.96
C ALA A 15 12.40 -12.06 -4.14
N VAL A 16 12.09 -10.96 -3.45
CA VAL A 16 13.10 -10.26 -2.63
C VAL A 16 13.50 -11.06 -1.40
N PHE A 17 12.56 -11.80 -0.78
CA PHE A 17 12.88 -12.69 0.34
C PHE A 17 13.78 -13.84 -0.10
N GLU A 18 13.54 -14.42 -1.28
CA GLU A 18 14.39 -15.48 -1.82
C GLU A 18 15.84 -15.01 -2.00
N PHE A 19 16.04 -13.79 -2.47
CA PHE A 19 17.38 -13.22 -2.67
C PHE A 19 18.05 -12.77 -1.37
N TYR A 20 17.39 -11.94 -0.56
CA TYR A 20 17.98 -11.33 0.64
C TYR A 20 17.87 -12.18 1.91
N LYS A 21 17.03 -13.23 1.89
CA LYS A 21 16.68 -14.06 3.05
C LYS A 21 16.15 -13.26 4.26
N LYS A 22 15.53 -12.10 3.98
CA LYS A 22 14.93 -11.18 4.94
C LYS A 22 13.72 -10.50 4.31
N GLN A 23 12.76 -10.06 5.11
CA GLN A 23 11.62 -9.31 4.61
C GLN A 23 12.07 -7.92 4.12
N PHE A 24 11.73 -7.62 2.86
CA PHE A 24 11.87 -6.31 2.26
C PHE A 24 10.49 -5.84 1.78
N ILE A 25 10.32 -4.53 1.71
CA ILE A 25 9.10 -3.86 1.26
C ILE A 25 9.45 -2.88 0.14
N LEU A 26 8.47 -2.50 -0.67
CA LEU A 26 8.66 -1.53 -1.75
C LEU A 26 8.88 -0.11 -1.18
N TYR A 27 8.26 0.17 -0.03
CA TYR A 27 8.33 1.42 0.72
C TYR A 27 7.68 2.63 0.03
N ASP A 28 8.02 2.94 -1.23
CA ASP A 28 7.34 3.99 -2.03
C ASP A 28 6.06 3.46 -2.71
N VAL A 29 5.14 2.96 -1.89
CA VAL A 29 3.85 2.45 -2.37
C VAL A 29 2.86 3.60 -2.54
N ASN A 30 2.46 3.82 -3.79
CA ASN A 30 1.40 4.73 -4.20
C ASN A 30 0.78 4.19 -5.50
N PHE A 31 -0.43 4.62 -5.90
CA PHE A 31 -1.06 4.06 -7.10
C PHE A 31 -0.44 4.52 -8.43
N LYS A 32 0.32 5.63 -8.46
CA LYS A 32 1.01 6.07 -9.70
C LYS A 32 2.16 5.12 -10.09
N ASN A 33 2.70 4.37 -9.12
CA ASN A 33 3.77 3.40 -9.33
C ASN A 33 3.22 2.03 -9.81
N PHE A 34 1.93 1.93 -10.12
CA PHE A 34 1.32 0.72 -10.69
C PHE A 34 0.64 1.02 -12.02
N ILE A 35 1.00 0.25 -13.04
CA ILE A 35 0.41 0.32 -14.38
C ILE A 35 -0.53 -0.88 -14.55
N ILE A 36 -1.74 -0.62 -15.03
CA ILE A 36 -2.71 -1.66 -15.37
C ILE A 36 -2.76 -1.79 -16.89
N CYS A 37 -2.48 -2.99 -17.41
CA CYS A 37 -2.59 -3.30 -18.83
C CYS A 37 -3.13 -4.71 -19.00
N GLU A 38 -4.16 -4.90 -19.82
CA GLU A 38 -4.76 -6.22 -20.11
C GLU A 38 -5.05 -7.06 -18.86
N ASN A 39 -5.66 -6.43 -17.84
CA ASN A 39 -5.98 -7.01 -16.54
C ASN A 39 -4.78 -7.45 -15.68
N LYS A 40 -3.55 -7.10 -16.07
CA LYS A 40 -2.34 -7.33 -15.28
C LYS A 40 -1.89 -6.05 -14.59
N VAL A 41 -1.26 -6.22 -13.42
CA VAL A 41 -0.65 -5.14 -12.65
C VAL A 41 0.86 -5.23 -12.81
N TYR A 42 1.48 -4.10 -13.13
CA TYR A 42 2.92 -3.93 -13.21
C TYR A 42 3.33 -2.85 -12.22
N GLY A 43 4.10 -3.22 -11.19
CA GLY A 43 4.76 -2.23 -10.33
C GLY A 43 6.05 -1.74 -10.97
N ILE A 44 6.27 -0.44 -10.83
CA ILE A 44 7.48 0.27 -11.25
C ILE A 44 8.09 1.00 -10.05
N ASP A 45 9.26 1.58 -10.24
CA ASP A 45 9.95 2.40 -9.24
C ASP A 45 10.34 1.62 -7.96
N PHE A 46 11.51 0.97 -8.01
CA PHE A 46 12.04 0.12 -6.94
C PHE A 46 13.19 0.79 -6.18
N GLU A 47 13.44 2.09 -6.38
CA GLU A 47 14.62 2.77 -5.82
C GLU A 47 14.61 2.85 -4.30
N GLN A 48 13.43 2.70 -3.68
CA GLN A 48 13.22 2.85 -2.24
C GLN A 48 13.05 1.50 -1.50
N VAL A 49 13.24 0.38 -2.19
CA VAL A 49 13.12 -0.97 -1.59
C VAL A 49 14.07 -1.11 -0.40
N LYS A 50 13.53 -1.57 0.74
CA LYS A 50 14.29 -1.66 1.99
C LYS A 50 13.72 -2.72 2.96
N PRO A 51 14.46 -3.10 4.01
CA PRO A 51 13.92 -3.93 5.09
C PRO A 51 12.74 -3.24 5.77
N GLY A 52 11.68 -3.98 6.06
CA GLY A 52 10.48 -3.47 6.71
C GLY A 52 9.40 -4.53 6.86
N HIS A 53 8.20 -4.09 7.24
CA HIS A 53 7.06 -4.99 7.43
C HIS A 53 5.96 -4.76 6.39
N ILE A 54 5.31 -5.83 5.93
CA ILE A 54 4.31 -5.77 4.83
C ILE A 54 3.15 -4.81 5.15
N GLU A 55 2.77 -4.70 6.44
CA GLU A 55 1.75 -3.75 6.89
C GLU A 55 2.10 -2.29 6.58
N GLU A 56 3.38 -1.93 6.45
CA GLU A 56 3.79 -0.57 6.08
C GLU A 56 3.35 -0.23 4.66
N ASP A 57 3.60 -1.13 3.70
CA ASP A 57 3.20 -0.96 2.31
C ASP A 57 1.67 -0.96 2.18
N ALA A 58 0.98 -1.88 2.88
CA ALA A 58 -0.47 -1.95 2.92
C ALA A 58 -1.11 -0.68 3.51
N GLY A 59 -0.55 -0.17 4.61
CA GLY A 59 -1.00 1.06 5.27
C GLY A 59 -0.80 2.29 4.39
N ARG A 60 0.35 2.40 3.72
CA ARG A 60 0.61 3.50 2.76
C ARG A 60 -0.36 3.48 1.60
N LEU A 61 -0.59 2.31 0.99
CA LEU A 61 -1.55 2.16 -0.11
C LEU A 61 -2.96 2.63 0.31
N SER A 62 -3.40 2.23 1.51
CA SER A 62 -4.68 2.63 2.08
C SER A 62 -4.77 4.15 2.31
N ALA A 63 -3.71 4.77 2.84
CA ALA A 63 -3.64 6.22 3.03
C ALA A 63 -3.70 6.97 1.69
N PHE A 64 -3.06 6.47 0.64
CA PHE A 64 -3.17 7.06 -0.71
C PHE A 64 -4.58 6.93 -1.30
N ALA A 65 -5.28 5.82 -1.04
CA ALA A 65 -6.65 5.62 -1.50
C ALA A 65 -7.59 6.70 -0.98
N LEU A 66 -7.38 7.13 0.27
CA LEU A 66 -8.13 8.20 0.92
C LEU A 66 -7.72 9.60 0.47
N THR A 67 -6.44 9.83 0.19
CA THR A 67 -5.88 11.19 0.13
C THR A 67 -5.70 11.75 -1.27
N TYR A 68 -5.90 10.99 -2.34
CA TYR A 68 -5.96 11.59 -3.68
C TYR A 68 -7.11 12.58 -3.79
N ASN A 69 -6.97 13.61 -4.63
CA ASN A 69 -8.02 14.61 -4.81
C ASN A 69 -9.19 14.02 -5.62
N PRO A 70 -10.47 14.21 -5.21
CA PRO A 70 -10.94 14.81 -3.95
C PRO A 70 -10.69 13.90 -2.75
N SER A 71 -10.09 14.42 -1.68
CA SER A 71 -9.69 13.61 -0.51
C SER A 71 -10.88 13.27 0.39
N MET A 72 -10.85 12.09 1.03
CA MET A 72 -11.75 11.70 2.12
C MET A 72 -13.25 11.72 1.75
N THR A 73 -13.59 11.43 0.48
CA THR A 73 -14.99 11.26 0.06
C THR A 73 -15.57 9.96 0.64
N GLU A 74 -16.89 9.88 0.80
CA GLU A 74 -17.61 8.69 1.28
C GLU A 74 -17.22 7.42 0.52
N TRP A 75 -17.27 7.47 -0.83
CA TRP A 75 -16.82 6.36 -1.69
C TRP A 75 -15.38 5.89 -1.40
N LYS A 76 -14.47 6.79 -1.01
CA LYS A 76 -13.08 6.43 -0.67
C LYS A 76 -13.00 5.73 0.67
N MET A 77 -13.83 6.11 1.64
CA MET A 77 -13.93 5.42 2.93
C MET A 77 -14.45 3.99 2.72
N ASP A 78 -15.48 3.83 1.90
CA ASP A 78 -16.02 2.50 1.54
C ASP A 78 -14.99 1.65 0.81
N PHE A 79 -14.36 2.22 -0.22
CA PHE A 79 -13.30 1.55 -0.97
C PHE A 79 -12.13 1.16 -0.06
N ARG A 80 -11.69 2.06 0.84
CA ARG A 80 -10.63 1.79 1.81
C ARG A 80 -10.96 0.63 2.73
N ASN A 81 -12.20 0.51 3.20
CA ASN A 81 -12.61 -0.62 4.04
C ASN A 81 -12.57 -1.94 3.28
N ILE A 82 -13.03 -1.95 2.02
CA ILE A 82 -12.92 -3.12 1.13
C ILE A 82 -11.44 -3.46 0.87
N LEU A 83 -10.62 -2.45 0.55
CA LEU A 83 -9.20 -2.60 0.27
C LEU A 83 -8.46 -3.23 1.46
N ILE A 84 -8.65 -2.72 2.68
CA ILE A 84 -8.03 -3.28 3.89
C ILE A 84 -8.49 -4.71 4.15
N ASN A 85 -9.77 -5.02 3.95
CA ASN A 85 -10.26 -6.39 4.09
C ASN A 85 -9.55 -7.34 3.12
N ILE A 86 -9.41 -6.92 1.85
CA ILE A 86 -8.72 -7.73 0.84
C ILE A 86 -7.22 -7.85 1.17
N LEU A 87 -6.52 -6.74 1.47
CA LEU A 87 -5.10 -6.76 1.83
C LEU A 87 -4.82 -7.64 3.04
N SER A 88 -5.64 -7.53 4.08
CA SER A 88 -5.51 -8.34 5.31
C SER A 88 -5.62 -9.83 5.02
N ASN A 89 -6.65 -10.23 4.26
CA ASN A 89 -6.89 -11.63 3.92
C ASN A 89 -5.80 -12.16 2.97
N GLU A 90 -5.49 -11.41 1.91
CA GLU A 90 -4.58 -11.86 0.87
C GLU A 90 -3.14 -11.91 1.37
N LEU A 91 -2.68 -10.90 2.11
CA LEU A 91 -1.30 -10.81 2.59
C LEU A 91 -1.10 -11.46 3.96
N ASN A 92 -2.16 -12.04 4.55
CA ASN A 92 -2.16 -12.64 5.89
C ASN A 92 -1.60 -11.71 6.98
N ILE A 93 -2.13 -10.49 7.02
CA ILE A 93 -1.76 -9.44 7.98
C ILE A 93 -2.99 -8.98 8.77
N GLU A 94 -2.82 -8.64 10.04
CA GLU A 94 -3.90 -8.12 10.88
C GLU A 94 -4.35 -6.73 10.41
N LYS A 95 -5.68 -6.51 10.34
CA LYS A 95 -6.25 -5.24 9.88
C LYS A 95 -5.76 -4.07 10.72
N GLU A 96 -5.68 -4.27 12.03
CA GLU A 96 -5.27 -3.27 13.02
C GLU A 96 -3.86 -2.76 12.74
N LYS A 97 -2.95 -3.63 12.25
CA LYS A 97 -1.59 -3.23 11.85
C LYS A 97 -1.62 -2.37 10.59
N ILE A 98 -2.41 -2.74 9.59
CA ILE A 98 -2.61 -1.91 8.38
C ILE A 98 -3.15 -0.53 8.77
N ILE A 99 -4.16 -0.48 9.65
CA ILE A 99 -4.78 0.77 10.11
C ILE A 99 -3.77 1.63 10.90
N SER A 100 -2.90 1.01 11.70
CA SER A 100 -1.83 1.72 12.41
C SER A 100 -0.85 2.39 11.43
N GLU A 101 -0.39 1.66 10.42
CA GLU A 101 0.50 2.19 9.39
C GLU A 101 -0.18 3.22 8.48
N GLU A 102 -1.46 3.04 8.15
CA GLU A 102 -2.27 4.04 7.44
C GLU A 102 -2.29 5.36 8.21
N ASN A 103 -2.55 5.34 9.52
CA ASN A 103 -2.60 6.55 10.35
C ASN A 103 -1.25 7.27 10.38
N LYS A 104 -0.14 6.53 10.45
CA LYS A 104 1.22 7.10 10.36
C LYS A 104 1.44 7.80 9.02
N GLU A 105 1.06 7.15 7.93
CA GLU A 105 1.21 7.74 6.59
C GLU A 105 0.28 8.94 6.38
N LEU A 106 -0.97 8.90 6.85
CA LEU A 106 -1.89 10.05 6.82
C LEU A 106 -1.31 11.26 7.56
N ALA A 107 -0.69 11.06 8.72
CA ALA A 107 0.00 12.12 9.45
C ALA A 107 1.19 12.69 8.64
N ALA A 108 1.97 11.82 8.00
CA ALA A 108 3.09 12.24 7.16
C ALA A 108 2.62 13.01 5.91
N ILE A 109 1.55 12.57 5.25
CA ILE A 109 0.93 13.25 4.11
C ILE A 109 0.43 14.64 4.51
N LYS A 110 -0.27 14.76 5.64
CA LYS A 110 -0.76 16.05 6.17
C LYS A 110 0.39 17.04 6.37
N LYS A 111 1.49 16.57 6.99
CA LYS A 111 2.71 17.36 7.19
C LYS A 111 3.33 17.82 5.86
N ARG A 112 3.44 16.95 4.85
CA ARG A 112 4.01 17.30 3.53
C ARG A 112 3.14 18.27 2.74
N ARG A 113 1.81 18.19 2.88
CA ARG A 113 0.86 19.05 2.15
C ARG A 113 0.55 20.37 2.85
N GLY A 114 1.18 20.65 4.01
CA GLY A 114 1.10 21.96 4.66
C GLY A 114 -0.19 22.22 5.45
N VAL A 115 -0.95 21.20 5.84
CA VAL A 115 -2.07 21.37 6.79
C VAL A 115 -1.50 21.31 8.21
N PHE A 116 -0.74 22.34 8.59
CA PHE A 116 -0.49 22.66 9.99
C PHE A 116 -1.48 23.76 10.36
N SER A 117 -2.38 23.43 11.29
CA SER A 117 -3.21 24.41 12.02
C SER A 117 -2.34 25.46 12.69
#